data_AF-A0A356WXT9-F1
#
_entry.id   AF-A0A356WXT9-F1
#
_cell.length_a   1.000
_cell.length_b   1.000
_cell.length_c   1.000
_cell.angle_alpha   90.00
_cell.angle_beta   90.00
_cell.angle_gamma   90.00
#
_symmetry.space_group_name_H-M   'P 1'
#
loop_
_entity.id
_entity.type
_entity.pdbx_description
1 polymer ?
#
loop_
_entity_poly.entity_id
_entity_poly.type
_entity_poly.pdbx_seq_one_letter_code
_entity_poly.pdbx_strand_id
1 'polypeptide(L)'
;MNKTDTIIYIKNMVCPRCLFMIRKIFKQEGISINGIDWDKAAVKINNSSIPHPEKIKKAIEPYGFKIISTNHDRISEQIKITLIKWIYLSEEIVDNARLKELLESKFQTKYLVLDPLFKKINGYNIQDYFDLLRLERFKELLSYNENSFTEISLSMGFNDFEEIQHLVRTNLNCSISKFKKTSFYHRKPIDHL
;
A
#
# COMPACT_ATOMS: atom_id res chain seq x y z
N MET A 1 -4.22 -35.50 13.77
CA MET A 1 -3.59 -34.40 14.52
C MET A 1 -3.81 -33.11 13.75
N ASN A 2 -4.64 -32.20 14.27
CA ASN A 2 -4.87 -30.89 13.67
C ASN A 2 -3.61 -30.04 13.86
N LYS A 3 -2.73 -30.03 12.85
CA LYS A 3 -1.60 -29.09 12.84
C LYS A 3 -2.18 -27.70 12.63
N THR A 4 -2.14 -26.88 13.67
CA THR A 4 -2.51 -25.46 13.60
C THR A 4 -1.48 -24.72 12.74
N ASP A 5 -1.91 -23.76 11.93
CA ASP A 5 -1.01 -22.97 11.11
C ASP A 5 -0.29 -21.91 11.95
N THR A 6 0.99 -21.66 11.66
CA THR A 6 1.71 -20.50 12.20
C THR A 6 1.43 -19.29 11.32
N ILE A 7 1.01 -18.18 11.93
CA ILE A 7 0.76 -16.92 11.21
C ILE A 7 1.94 -15.99 11.41
N ILE A 8 2.52 -15.53 10.30
CA ILE A 8 3.51 -14.45 10.29
C ILE A 8 2.91 -13.23 9.61
N TYR A 9 3.34 -12.04 10.04
CA TYR A 9 2.93 -10.77 9.45
C TYR A 9 4.14 -10.15 8.74
N ILE A 10 3.95 -9.65 7.53
CA ILE A 10 5.03 -9.19 6.65
C ILE A 10 4.80 -7.72 6.25
N LYS A 11 5.76 -6.87 6.59
CA LYS A 11 5.85 -5.47 6.20
C LYS A 11 6.30 -5.33 4.74
N ASN A 12 5.80 -4.31 4.07
CA ASN A 12 6.00 -3.99 2.65
C ASN A 12 5.37 -5.02 1.67
N MET A 13 4.50 -5.91 2.16
CA MET A 13 3.76 -6.86 1.31
C MET A 13 2.47 -6.23 0.76
N VAL A 14 2.62 -5.13 0.01
CA VAL A 14 1.52 -4.19 -0.27
C VAL A 14 0.95 -4.27 -1.68
N CYS A 15 1.56 -5.03 -2.61
CA CYS A 15 1.08 -5.16 -3.99
C CYS A 15 1.09 -6.62 -4.49
N PRO A 16 0.41 -6.94 -5.60
CA PRO A 16 0.38 -8.31 -6.15
C PRO A 16 1.78 -8.89 -6.44
N ARG A 17 2.74 -8.05 -6.87
CA ARG A 17 4.13 -8.47 -7.06
C ARG A 17 4.78 -8.91 -5.74
N CYS A 18 4.48 -8.25 -4.63
CA CYS A 18 4.96 -8.66 -3.31
C CYS A 18 4.45 -10.04 -2.93
N LEU A 19 3.16 -10.31 -3.16
CA LEU A 19 2.56 -11.63 -2.89
C LEU A 19 3.24 -12.72 -3.71
N PHE A 20 3.48 -12.47 -5.00
CA PHE A 20 4.21 -13.39 -5.87
C PHE A 20 5.65 -13.63 -5.36
N MET A 21 6.35 -12.56 -4.99
CA MET A 21 7.72 -12.65 -4.49
C MET A 21 7.80 -13.46 -3.18
N ILE A 22 6.90 -13.21 -2.23
CA ILE A 22 6.81 -13.98 -0.98
C ILE A 22 6.56 -15.46 -1.28
N ARG A 23 5.63 -15.80 -2.17
CA ARG A 23 5.40 -17.20 -2.56
C ARG A 23 6.66 -17.83 -3.15
N LYS A 24 7.40 -17.10 -3.98
CA LYS A 24 8.63 -17.57 -4.62
C LYS A 24 9.73 -17.81 -3.58
N ILE A 25 9.98 -16.85 -2.69
CA ILE A 25 10.98 -16.96 -1.63
C ILE A 25 10.67 -18.17 -0.73
N PHE A 26 9.43 -18.29 -0.27
CA PHE A 26 9.04 -19.37 0.63
C PHE A 26 9.19 -20.74 -0.04
N LYS A 27 8.81 -20.85 -1.31
CA LYS A 27 9.02 -22.09 -2.09
C LYS A 27 10.51 -22.44 -2.22
N GLN A 28 11.38 -21.46 -2.50
CA GLN A 28 12.83 -21.67 -2.60
C GLN A 28 13.46 -22.11 -1.28
N GLU A 29 12.96 -21.59 -0.18
CA GLU A 29 13.42 -21.94 1.17
C GLU A 29 12.84 -23.25 1.73
N GLY A 30 12.01 -23.94 0.94
CA GLY A 30 11.32 -25.18 1.34
C GLY A 30 10.18 -24.97 2.34
N ILE A 31 9.64 -23.74 2.42
CA ILE A 31 8.60 -23.35 3.38
C ILE A 31 7.24 -23.50 2.72
N SER A 32 6.45 -24.44 3.21
CA SER A 32 5.06 -24.62 2.75
C SER A 32 4.14 -23.60 3.40
N ILE A 33 3.38 -22.87 2.58
CA ILE A 33 2.35 -21.93 3.03
C ILE A 33 0.96 -22.44 2.68
N ASN A 34 0.01 -22.28 3.59
CA ASN A 34 -1.39 -22.65 3.41
C ASN A 34 -2.21 -21.48 2.85
N GLY A 35 -1.71 -20.25 2.94
CA GLY A 35 -2.40 -19.09 2.39
C GLY A 35 -1.69 -17.78 2.68
N ILE A 36 -2.11 -16.74 1.95
CA ILE A 36 -1.74 -15.36 2.21
C ILE A 36 -3.03 -14.58 2.40
N ASP A 37 -3.16 -13.93 3.54
CA ASP A 37 -4.23 -12.98 3.86
C ASP A 37 -3.67 -11.57 3.62
N TRP A 38 -3.92 -11.03 2.43
CA TRP A 38 -3.37 -9.75 2.00
C TRP A 38 -3.89 -8.62 2.87
N ASP A 39 -5.19 -8.58 3.18
CA ASP A 39 -5.80 -7.55 4.03
C ASP A 39 -5.17 -7.46 5.41
N LYS A 40 -4.65 -8.58 5.93
CA LYS A 40 -3.99 -8.63 7.24
C LYS A 40 -2.47 -8.53 7.17
N ALA A 41 -1.89 -8.40 5.98
CA ALA A 41 -0.46 -8.52 5.72
C ALA A 41 0.12 -9.84 6.26
N ALA A 42 -0.61 -10.95 6.15
CA ALA A 42 -0.31 -12.18 6.88
C ALA A 42 -0.08 -13.38 5.94
N VAL A 43 0.85 -14.27 6.33
CA VAL A 43 1.12 -15.55 5.66
C VAL A 43 0.90 -16.67 6.65
N LYS A 44 0.10 -17.66 6.26
CA LYS A 44 -0.15 -18.88 7.03
C LYS A 44 0.85 -19.94 6.60
N ILE A 45 1.74 -20.32 7.51
CA ILE A 45 2.78 -21.34 7.29
C ILE A 45 2.29 -22.67 7.86
N ASN A 46 2.53 -23.74 7.11
CA ASN A 46 2.25 -25.09 7.59
C ASN A 46 3.22 -25.46 8.71
N ASN A 47 2.71 -25.89 9.87
CA ASN A 47 3.52 -26.23 11.04
C ASN A 47 4.56 -27.34 10.81
N SER A 48 4.42 -28.14 9.75
CA SER A 48 5.41 -29.16 9.37
C SER A 48 6.70 -28.57 8.79
N SER A 49 6.68 -27.29 8.43
CA SER A 49 7.75 -26.59 7.71
C SER A 49 8.23 -25.34 8.43
N ILE A 50 7.92 -25.16 9.73
CA ILE A 50 8.29 -23.94 10.47
C ILE A 50 9.80 -23.82 10.49
N PRO A 51 10.38 -22.86 9.75
CA PRO A 51 11.78 -22.53 9.88
C PRO A 51 11.95 -21.67 11.13
N HIS A 52 13.16 -21.65 11.68
CA HIS A 52 13.50 -20.67 12.70
C HIS A 52 13.15 -19.25 12.18
N PRO A 53 12.54 -18.35 12.97
CA PRO A 53 12.16 -17.00 12.52
C PRO A 53 13.29 -16.23 11.80
N GLU A 54 14.52 -16.46 12.23
CA GLU A 54 15.74 -15.93 11.62
C GLU A 54 15.95 -16.37 10.15
N LYS A 55 15.59 -17.61 9.80
CA LYS A 55 15.68 -18.10 8.42
C LYS A 55 14.68 -17.37 7.53
N ILE A 56 13.43 -17.20 7.99
CA ILE A 56 12.42 -16.42 7.25
C ILE A 56 12.91 -14.98 7.06
N LYS A 57 13.38 -14.35 8.13
CA LYS A 57 13.89 -12.98 8.11
C LYS A 57 15.01 -12.81 7.07
N LYS A 58 16.05 -13.66 7.12
CA LYS A 58 17.17 -13.63 6.16
C LYS A 58 16.73 -13.84 4.70
N ALA A 59 15.67 -14.62 4.48
CA ALA A 59 15.18 -14.89 3.13
C ALA A 59 14.40 -13.71 2.53
N ILE A 60 13.66 -12.96 3.36
CA ILE A 60 12.76 -11.90 2.87
C ILE A 60 13.39 -10.49 2.90
N GLU A 61 14.33 -10.24 3.81
CA GLU A 61 15.00 -8.92 3.97
C GLU A 61 15.71 -8.40 2.71
N PRO A 62 16.41 -9.24 1.91
CA PRO A 62 17.06 -8.78 0.67
C PRO A 62 16.08 -8.21 -0.37
N TYR A 63 14.79 -8.55 -0.24
CA TYR A 63 13.73 -8.08 -1.12
C TYR A 63 12.94 -6.89 -0.51
N GLY A 64 13.41 -6.34 0.61
CA GLY A 64 12.80 -5.19 1.28
C GLY A 64 11.63 -5.53 2.20
N PHE A 65 11.32 -6.80 2.43
CA PHE A 65 10.30 -7.22 3.39
C PHE A 65 10.85 -7.35 4.80
N LYS A 66 9.98 -7.25 5.80
CA LYS A 66 10.33 -7.47 7.21
C LYS A 66 9.23 -8.21 7.94
N ILE A 67 9.57 -8.99 8.96
CA ILE A 67 8.57 -9.55 9.87
C ILE A 67 8.04 -8.43 10.76
N ILE A 68 6.72 -8.38 10.93
CA ILE A 68 6.07 -7.44 11.84
C ILE A 68 5.94 -8.07 13.23
N SER A 69 6.46 -7.37 14.24
CA SER A 69 6.47 -7.85 15.64
C SER A 69 5.49 -7.14 16.57
N THR A 70 4.92 -5.99 16.17
CA THR A 70 4.02 -5.20 17.01
C THR A 70 2.65 -5.04 16.40
N ASN A 71 1.62 -4.87 17.24
CA ASN A 71 0.26 -4.61 16.76
C ASN A 71 0.16 -3.26 16.03
N HIS A 72 0.90 -2.24 16.46
CA HIS A 72 0.88 -0.93 15.81
C HIS A 72 1.45 -0.99 14.39
N ASP A 73 2.56 -1.70 14.18
CA ASP A 73 3.11 -1.94 12.84
C ASP A 73 2.11 -2.70 11.95
N ARG A 74 1.38 -3.68 12.52
CA ARG A 74 0.34 -4.42 11.78
C ARG A 74 -0.78 -3.48 11.32
N ILE A 75 -1.31 -2.65 12.21
CA ILE A 75 -2.36 -1.67 11.87
C ILE A 75 -1.86 -0.72 10.79
N SER A 76 -0.64 -0.19 10.94
CA SER A 76 -0.03 0.69 9.95
C SER A 76 0.07 0.04 8.57
N GLU A 77 0.53 -1.21 8.50
CA GLU A 77 0.66 -1.94 7.24
C GLU A 77 -0.71 -2.22 6.60
N GLN A 78 -1.69 -2.60 7.41
CA GLN A 78 -3.05 -2.84 6.94
C GLN A 78 -3.74 -1.57 6.43
N ILE A 79 -3.46 -0.41 7.02
CA ILE A 79 -3.91 0.89 6.49
C ILE A 79 -3.32 1.10 5.09
N LYS A 80 -2.01 0.88 4.90
CA LYS A 80 -1.38 1.00 3.58
C LYS A 80 -2.07 0.12 2.54
N ILE A 81 -2.25 -1.16 2.87
CA ILE A 81 -2.92 -2.14 1.99
C ILE A 81 -4.35 -1.73 1.67
N THR A 82 -5.10 -1.25 2.67
CA THR A 82 -6.48 -0.78 2.50
C THR A 82 -6.55 0.35 1.49
N LEU A 83 -5.69 1.37 1.62
CA LEU A 83 -5.68 2.53 0.72
C LEU A 83 -5.20 2.16 -0.69
N ILE A 84 -4.20 1.28 -0.81
CA ILE A 84 -3.74 0.78 -2.10
C ILE A 84 -4.86 0.02 -2.81
N LYS A 85 -5.54 -0.89 -2.12
CA LYS A 85 -6.66 -1.63 -2.71
C LYS A 85 -7.79 -0.69 -3.11
N TRP A 86 -8.10 0.30 -2.29
CA TRP A 86 -9.12 1.27 -2.62
C TRP A 86 -8.76 2.08 -3.87
N ILE A 87 -7.51 2.52 -4.02
CA ILE A 87 -7.07 3.32 -5.18
C ILE A 87 -6.91 2.51 -6.47
N TYR A 88 -6.40 1.28 -6.37
CA TYR A 88 -5.96 0.52 -7.55
C TYR A 88 -6.91 -0.60 -7.96
N LEU A 89 -7.74 -1.11 -7.05
CA LEU A 89 -8.57 -2.30 -7.28
C LEU A 89 -10.07 -2.07 -7.08
N SER A 90 -10.47 -0.95 -6.47
CA SER A 90 -11.88 -0.63 -6.27
C SER A 90 -12.50 -0.10 -7.56
N GLU A 91 -13.77 -0.44 -7.78
CA GLU A 91 -14.62 0.19 -8.81
C GLU A 91 -15.32 1.46 -8.27
N GLU A 92 -15.30 1.67 -6.95
CA GLU A 92 -15.84 2.88 -6.33
C GLU A 92 -14.95 4.10 -6.59
N ILE A 93 -15.58 5.27 -6.72
CA ILE A 93 -14.89 6.55 -6.76
C ILE A 93 -14.14 6.76 -5.45
N VAL A 94 -12.86 7.08 -5.57
CA VAL A 94 -11.96 7.36 -4.45
C VAL A 94 -11.99 8.85 -4.19
N ASP A 95 -12.74 9.27 -3.18
CA ASP A 95 -12.81 10.67 -2.76
C ASP A 95 -12.10 10.89 -1.42
N ASN A 96 -11.71 12.13 -1.16
CA ASN A 96 -11.04 12.48 0.09
C ASN A 96 -12.01 12.53 1.29
N ALA A 97 -13.29 12.82 1.07
CA ALA A 97 -14.29 12.96 2.12
C ALA A 97 -14.56 11.62 2.85
N ARG A 98 -14.51 10.50 2.12
CA ARG A 98 -14.77 9.14 2.60
C ARG A 98 -13.54 8.47 3.20
N LEU A 99 -12.34 9.07 3.10
CA LEU A 99 -11.10 8.48 3.62
C LEU A 99 -11.22 8.13 5.11
N LYS A 100 -11.74 9.07 5.91
CA LYS A 100 -11.90 8.86 7.36
C LYS A 100 -12.90 7.75 7.65
N GLU A 101 -14.09 7.84 7.05
CA GLU A 101 -15.17 6.88 7.23
C GLU A 101 -14.73 5.46 6.85
N LEU A 102 -14.04 5.30 5.71
CA LEU A 102 -13.50 4.04 5.24
C LEU A 102 -12.61 3.38 6.30
N LEU A 103 -11.64 4.14 6.83
CA LEU A 103 -10.69 3.61 7.80
C LEU A 103 -11.34 3.36 9.17
N GLU A 104 -12.18 4.26 9.63
CA GLU A 104 -12.90 4.07 10.90
C GLU A 104 -13.80 2.84 10.86
N SER A 105 -14.50 2.62 9.75
CA SER A 105 -15.33 1.42 9.53
C SER A 105 -14.50 0.14 9.42
N LYS A 106 -13.40 0.15 8.65
CA LYS A 106 -12.54 -1.04 8.46
C LYS A 106 -11.83 -1.47 9.75
N PHE A 107 -11.32 -0.50 10.51
CA PHE A 107 -10.51 -0.76 11.71
C PHE A 107 -11.28 -0.67 13.03
N GLN A 108 -12.56 -0.27 12.98
CA GLN A 108 -13.39 -0.05 14.18
C GLN A 108 -12.70 0.86 15.20
N THR A 109 -11.95 1.84 14.71
CA THR A 109 -11.06 2.72 15.48
C THR A 109 -11.11 4.12 14.89
N LYS A 110 -11.24 5.15 15.74
CA LYS A 110 -11.33 6.54 15.29
C LYS A 110 -10.07 6.98 14.54
N TYR A 111 -10.25 7.78 13.48
CA TYR A 111 -9.18 8.33 12.65
C TYR A 111 -8.19 9.16 13.49
N LEU A 112 -8.69 9.87 14.51
CA LEU A 112 -7.87 10.64 15.46
C LEU A 112 -6.88 9.75 16.27
N VAL A 113 -7.10 8.43 16.31
CA VAL A 113 -6.17 7.46 16.89
C VAL A 113 -5.30 6.81 15.81
N LEU A 114 -5.88 6.48 14.65
CA LEU A 114 -5.17 5.85 13.54
C LEU A 114 -4.06 6.75 12.97
N ASP A 115 -4.35 8.04 12.76
CA ASP A 115 -3.45 8.97 12.10
C ASP A 115 -2.14 9.23 12.88
N PRO A 116 -2.17 9.54 14.19
CA PRO A 116 -0.94 9.68 14.97
C PRO A 116 -0.13 8.38 15.05
N LEU A 117 -0.79 7.22 15.15
CA LEU A 117 -0.13 5.91 15.16
C LEU A 117 0.61 5.68 13.84
N PHE A 118 -0.07 5.92 12.72
CA PHE A 118 0.49 5.78 11.39
C PHE A 118 1.67 6.75 11.17
N LYS A 119 1.52 8.01 11.57
CA LYS A 119 2.57 9.02 11.48
C LYS A 119 3.80 8.66 12.29
N LYS A 120 3.64 8.15 13.50
CA LYS A 120 4.75 7.70 14.34
C LYS A 120 5.58 6.59 13.68
N ILE A 121 4.95 5.72 12.90
CA ILE A 121 5.60 4.57 12.26
C ILE A 121 6.22 4.92 10.91
N ASN A 122 5.55 5.76 10.11
CA ASN A 122 5.94 6.03 8.71
C ASN A 122 6.60 7.39 8.50
N GLY A 123 6.48 8.32 9.46
CA GLY A 123 7.02 9.68 9.37
C GLY A 123 6.12 10.69 8.68
N TYR A 124 5.02 10.25 8.07
CA TYR A 124 4.00 11.07 7.41
C TYR A 124 2.60 10.62 7.83
N ASN A 125 1.61 11.52 7.73
CA ASN A 125 0.25 11.22 8.17
C ASN A 125 -0.52 10.39 7.12
N ILE A 126 -1.71 9.90 7.45
CA ILE A 126 -2.51 9.06 6.54
C ILE A 126 -2.96 9.84 5.30
N GLN A 127 -3.31 11.12 5.46
CA GLN A 127 -3.68 11.99 4.34
C GLN A 127 -2.52 12.15 3.36
N ASP A 128 -1.31 12.46 3.86
CA ASP A 128 -0.11 12.62 3.03
C ASP A 128 0.16 11.35 2.21
N TYR A 129 -0.01 10.18 2.83
CA TYR A 129 0.14 8.90 2.16
C TYR A 129 -0.92 8.65 1.08
N PHE A 130 -2.18 8.95 1.40
CA PHE A 130 -3.29 8.81 0.48
C PHE A 130 -3.10 9.71 -0.75
N ASP A 131 -2.70 10.95 -0.53
CA ASP A 131 -2.39 11.95 -1.55
C ASP A 131 -1.23 11.50 -2.45
N LEU A 132 -0.16 10.92 -1.86
CA LEU A 132 0.95 10.31 -2.60
C LEU A 132 0.47 9.15 -3.48
N LEU A 133 -0.34 8.23 -2.94
CA LEU A 133 -0.87 7.09 -3.70
C LEU A 133 -1.75 7.54 -4.87
N ARG A 134 -2.63 8.53 -4.65
CA ARG A 134 -3.46 9.12 -5.70
C ARG A 134 -2.60 9.78 -6.76
N LEU A 135 -1.54 10.51 -6.38
CA LEU A 135 -0.63 11.10 -7.36
C LEU A 135 0.12 10.04 -8.18
N GLU A 136 0.57 8.93 -7.59
CA GLU A 136 1.21 7.84 -8.35
C GLU A 136 0.22 7.16 -9.30
N ARG A 137 -1.03 6.95 -8.87
CA ARG A 137 -2.09 6.41 -9.73
C ARG A 137 -2.43 7.36 -10.87
N PHE A 138 -2.47 8.66 -10.60
CA PHE A 138 -2.68 9.69 -11.62
C PHE A 138 -1.55 9.67 -12.68
N LYS A 139 -0.29 9.57 -12.24
CA LYS A 139 0.86 9.43 -13.14
C LYS A 139 0.82 8.14 -13.97
N GLU A 140 0.36 7.05 -13.39
CA GLU A 140 0.12 5.80 -14.12
C GLU A 140 -0.92 5.99 -15.22
N LEU A 141 -2.09 6.53 -14.91
CA LEU A 141 -3.16 6.69 -15.89
C LEU A 141 -2.75 7.64 -17.03
N LEU A 142 -2.01 8.71 -16.71
CA LEU A 142 -1.43 9.59 -17.72
C LEU A 142 -0.41 8.88 -18.62
N SER A 143 0.30 7.86 -18.13
CA SER A 143 1.30 7.15 -18.93
C SER A 143 0.68 6.31 -20.05
N TYR A 144 -0.61 5.98 -19.96
CA TYR A 144 -1.34 5.28 -21.01
C TYR A 144 -1.72 6.21 -22.17
N ASN A 145 -1.70 7.54 -21.99
CA ASN A 145 -2.06 8.55 -23.02
C ASN A 145 -3.46 8.37 -23.64
N GLU A 146 -4.35 7.59 -23.01
CA GLU A 146 -5.69 7.28 -23.54
C GLU A 146 -6.75 8.30 -23.12
N ASN A 147 -6.55 8.99 -21.99
CA ASN A 147 -7.51 9.93 -21.42
C ASN A 147 -6.86 11.30 -21.20
N SER A 148 -7.66 12.35 -21.31
CA SER A 148 -7.23 13.70 -20.96
C SER A 148 -6.99 13.83 -19.46
N PHE A 149 -6.19 14.83 -19.11
CA PHE A 149 -5.91 15.17 -17.71
C PHE A 149 -7.21 15.34 -16.89
N THR A 150 -8.22 16.01 -17.45
CA THR A 150 -9.49 16.28 -16.80
C THR A 150 -10.31 15.01 -16.59
N GLU A 151 -10.37 14.13 -17.59
CA GLU A 151 -11.08 12.85 -17.47
C GLU A 151 -10.46 11.96 -16.40
N ILE A 152 -9.12 11.92 -16.35
CA ILE A 152 -8.41 11.18 -15.29
C ILE A 152 -8.73 11.79 -13.92
N SER A 153 -8.69 13.12 -13.79
CA SER A 153 -9.06 13.79 -12.54
C SER A 153 -10.46 13.43 -12.05
N LEU A 154 -11.45 13.44 -12.95
CA LEU A 154 -12.82 13.09 -12.62
C LEU A 154 -12.95 11.62 -12.23
N SER A 155 -12.31 10.71 -12.97
CA SER A 155 -12.34 9.27 -12.68
C SER A 155 -11.74 8.90 -11.33
N MET A 156 -10.81 9.72 -10.84
CA MET A 156 -10.13 9.53 -9.56
C MET A 156 -10.78 10.29 -8.39
N GLY A 157 -11.99 10.83 -8.59
CA GLY A 157 -12.75 11.50 -7.53
C GLY A 157 -12.10 12.79 -7.00
N PHE A 158 -11.28 13.46 -7.80
CA PHE A 158 -10.79 14.79 -7.45
C PHE A 158 -11.94 15.80 -7.57
N ASN A 159 -12.10 16.66 -6.56
CA ASN A 159 -13.20 17.62 -6.54
C ASN A 159 -13.07 18.63 -7.68
N ASP A 160 -11.83 18.99 -8.02
CA ASP A 160 -11.52 19.93 -9.09
C ASP A 160 -10.06 19.79 -9.58
N PHE A 161 -9.72 20.63 -10.55
CA PHE A 161 -8.36 20.76 -11.07
C PHE A 161 -7.40 21.44 -10.08
N GLU A 162 -7.89 22.15 -9.05
CA GLU A 162 -7.05 22.79 -8.02
C GLU A 162 -6.45 21.74 -7.08
N GLU A 163 -7.21 20.71 -6.71
CA GLU A 163 -6.75 19.60 -5.87
C GLU A 163 -5.53 18.91 -6.51
N ILE A 164 -5.58 18.61 -7.81
CA ILE A 164 -4.43 18.05 -8.53
C ILE A 164 -3.25 19.03 -8.58
N GLN A 165 -3.51 20.30 -8.85
CA GLN A 165 -2.44 21.30 -8.87
C GLN A 165 -1.75 21.38 -7.52
N HIS A 166 -2.51 21.30 -6.42
CA HIS A 166 -1.97 21.24 -5.08
C HIS A 166 -1.10 20.00 -4.88
N LEU A 167 -1.60 18.81 -5.23
CA LEU A 167 -0.84 17.56 -5.12
C LEU A 167 0.49 17.60 -5.88
N VAL A 168 0.47 18.08 -7.13
CA VAL A 168 1.68 18.20 -7.97
C VAL A 168 2.67 19.19 -7.36
N ARG A 169 2.20 20.34 -6.88
CA ARG A 169 3.07 21.35 -6.25
C ARG A 169 3.69 20.81 -4.97
N THR A 170 2.88 20.22 -4.09
CA THR A 170 3.31 19.74 -2.77
C THR A 170 4.25 18.55 -2.87
N ASN A 171 3.98 17.58 -3.76
CA ASN A 171 4.73 16.33 -3.79
C ASN A 171 5.85 16.29 -4.84
N LEU A 172 5.76 17.09 -5.91
CA LEU A 172 6.75 17.09 -7.01
C LEU A 172 7.51 18.42 -7.13
N ASN A 173 7.19 19.42 -6.30
CA ASN A 173 7.81 20.75 -6.32
C ASN A 173 7.87 21.37 -7.73
N CYS A 174 6.81 21.21 -8.52
CA CYS A 174 6.72 21.76 -9.87
C CYS A 174 5.32 22.29 -10.21
N SER A 175 5.22 23.11 -11.25
CA SER A 175 3.94 23.60 -11.76
C SER A 175 3.23 22.53 -12.60
N ILE A 176 1.91 22.62 -12.70
CA ILE A 176 1.13 21.73 -13.55
C ILE A 176 1.49 21.86 -15.03
N SER A 177 1.83 23.07 -15.49
CA SER A 177 2.28 23.31 -16.86
C SER A 177 3.62 22.65 -17.16
N LYS A 178 4.54 22.64 -16.18
CA LYS A 178 5.80 21.90 -16.28
C LYS A 178 5.52 20.40 -16.27
N PHE A 179 4.75 19.91 -15.30
CA PHE A 179 4.35 18.51 -15.18
C PHE A 179 3.70 17.95 -16.45
N LYS A 180 2.85 18.72 -17.14
CA LYS A 180 2.24 18.32 -18.43
C LYS A 180 3.24 18.26 -19.59
N LYS A 181 4.27 19.11 -19.59
CA LYS A 181 5.25 19.23 -20.69
C LYS A 181 6.43 18.27 -20.55
N THR A 182 6.87 18.06 -19.31
CA THR A 182 7.89 17.07 -19.00
C THR A 182 7.21 15.73 -18.83
N SER A 183 7.62 14.73 -19.60
CA SER A 183 7.29 13.31 -19.41
C SER A 183 7.85 12.75 -18.09
N PHE A 184 7.59 13.39 -16.94
CA PHE A 184 7.98 12.90 -15.62
C PHE A 184 7.02 11.77 -15.21
N TYR A 185 7.07 10.69 -15.97
CA TYR A 185 6.47 9.40 -15.67
C TYR A 185 7.38 8.54 -14.77
N HIS A 186 8.34 9.15 -14.06
CA HIS A 186 9.09 8.43 -13.02
C HIS A 186 8.12 8.13 -11.86
N ARG A 187 7.40 7.03 -12.04
CA ARG A 187 6.53 6.43 -11.04
C ARG A 187 7.41 5.90 -9.92
N LYS A 188 7.00 6.17 -8.69
CA LYS A 188 7.51 5.41 -7.55
C LYS A 188 6.65 4.15 -7.46
N PRO A 189 7.26 2.95 -7.47
CA PRO A 189 6.53 1.73 -7.19
C PRO A 189 5.80 1.83 -5.85
N ILE A 190 4.58 1.30 -5.76
CA ILE A 190 3.73 1.40 -4.56
C ILE A 190 4.42 0.81 -3.33
N ASP A 191 5.24 -0.22 -3.52
CA ASP A 191 6.07 -0.87 -2.51
C ASP A 191 7.22 0.00 -1.99
N HIS A 192 7.46 1.17 -2.59
CA HIS A 192 8.49 2.16 -2.21
C HIS A 192 7.89 3.47 -1.66
N LEU A 193 6.57 3.51 -1.40
CA LEU A 193 5.84 4.63 -0.78
C LEU A 193 5.66 4.42 0.73
#